data_AF-A0A6A0H5Q2-F1
#
_entry.id   AF-A0A6A0H5Q2-F1
#
_cell.length_a   1.000
_cell.length_b   1.000
_cell.length_c   1.000
_cell.angle_alpha   90.00
_cell.angle_beta   90.00
_cell.angle_gamma   90.00
#
_symmetry.space_group_name_H-M   'P 1'
#
loop_
_entity.id
_entity.type
_entity.pdbx_description
1 polymer ?
#
loop_
_entity_poly.entity_id
_entity_poly.type
_entity_poly.pdbx_seq_one_letter_code
_entity_poly.pdbx_strand_id
1 'polypeptide(L)' 'MEPPAQPTIRYLGNFDPSTDAAMLRKAMKGFGTDEASIINILANRTSDQRQKIILSFKQAYGKVRY' A
#
# COMPACT_ATOMS: atom_id res chain seq x y z
N MET A 1 22.12 -17.24 22.86
CA MET A 1 21.73 -17.03 21.45
C MET A 1 20.39 -16.33 21.50
N GLU A 2 20.31 -15.05 21.15
CA GLU A 2 19.02 -14.34 21.11
C GLU A 2 18.09 -15.02 20.09
N PRO A 3 16.78 -15.11 20.38
CA PRO A 3 15.83 -15.62 19.40
C PRO A 3 15.87 -14.75 18.14
N PRO A 4 15.65 -15.33 16.94
CA PRO A 4 15.65 -14.54 15.71
C PRO A 4 14.66 -13.39 15.84
N ALA A 5 15.09 -12.20 15.44
CA ALA A 5 14.25 -11.00 15.49
C ALA A 5 12.94 -11.25 14.74
N GLN A 6 11.82 -11.16 15.46
CA GLN A 6 10.51 -11.38 14.87
C GLN A 6 10.15 -10.17 13.99
N PRO A 7 9.70 -10.39 12.74
CA PRO A 7 9.29 -9.29 11.88
C PRO A 7 8.06 -8.59 12.45
N THR A 8 8.11 -7.25 12.53
CA THR A 8 7.02 -6.42 13.03
C THR A 8 5.87 -6.31 12.02
N ILE A 9 6.16 -6.45 10.73
CA ILE A 9 5.16 -6.46 9.65
C ILE A 9 4.95 -7.90 9.19
N ARG A 10 3.70 -8.37 9.27
CA ARG A 10 3.29 -9.71 8.84
C ARG A 10 2.42 -9.63 7.59
N TYR A 11 2.41 -10.72 6.81
CA TYR A 11 1.53 -10.82 5.65
C TYR A 11 0.06 -10.80 6.10
N LEU A 12 -0.72 -9.87 5.56
CA LEU A 12 -2.17 -9.85 5.77
C LEU A 12 -2.87 -10.85 4.84
N GLY A 13 -3.48 -11.90 5.43
CA GLY A 13 -4.20 -12.94 4.70
C GLY A 13 -5.39 -12.41 3.89
N ASN A 14 -6.10 -11.41 4.39
CA ASN A 14 -7.27 -10.78 3.75
C ASN A 14 -6.89 -9.52 2.95
N PHE A 15 -5.73 -9.53 2.31
CA PHE A 15 -5.21 -8.38 1.55
C PHE A 15 -5.86 -8.28 0.17
N ASP A 16 -6.44 -7.12 -0.14
CA ASP A 16 -6.90 -6.75 -1.47
C ASP A 16 -6.11 -5.54 -2.02
N PRO A 17 -5.27 -5.72 -3.06
CA PRO A 17 -4.43 -4.65 -3.58
C PRO A 17 -5.22 -3.51 -4.23
N SER A 18 -6.42 -3.78 -4.74
CA SER A 18 -7.28 -2.80 -5.41
C SER A 18 -7.91 -1.83 -4.43
N THR A 19 -8.36 -2.32 -3.28
CA THR A 19 -8.89 -1.51 -2.17
C THR A 19 -7.82 -0.57 -1.64
N ASP A 20 -6.61 -1.08 -1.36
CA ASP A 20 -5.50 -0.26 -0.91
C ASP A 20 -5.09 0.78 -1.95
N ALA A 21 -5.08 0.42 -3.25
CA ALA A 21 -4.80 1.36 -4.32
C ALA A 21 -5.84 2.49 -4.39
N ALA A 22 -7.13 2.18 -4.23
CA ALA A 22 -8.20 3.17 -4.22
C ALA A 22 -8.11 4.10 -3.00
N MET A 23 -7.80 3.56 -1.83
CA MET A 23 -7.59 4.35 -0.61
C MET A 23 -6.37 5.28 -0.75
N LEU A 24 -5.26 4.78 -1.30
CA LEU A 24 -4.09 5.61 -1.60
C LEU A 24 -4.43 6.71 -2.60
N ARG A 25 -5.21 6.41 -3.64
CA ARG A 25 -5.63 7.42 -4.63
C ARG A 25 -6.48 8.50 -3.99
N LYS A 26 -7.40 8.13 -3.09
CA LYS A 26 -8.22 9.08 -2.34
C LYS A 26 -7.36 9.97 -1.44
N ALA A 27 -6.41 9.38 -0.71
CA ALA A 27 -5.49 10.11 0.16
C ALA A 27 -4.60 11.11 -0.59
N MET A 28 -4.26 10.82 -1.86
CA MET A 28 -3.39 11.67 -2.70
C MET A 28 -4.13 12.72 -3.54
N LYS A 29 -5.45 12.59 -3.75
CA LYS A 29 -6.23 13.47 -4.67
C LYS A 29 -6.85 14.69 -3.98
N GLY A 30 -6.86 14.73 -2.64
CA GLY A 30 -7.49 15.81 -1.86
C GLY A 30 -6.83 17.19 -2.03
N PHE A 31 -7.42 18.21 -1.40
CA PHE A 31 -6.77 19.52 -1.23
C PHE A 31 -5.70 19.39 -0.15
N GLY A 32 -4.54 18.85 -0.54
CA GLY A 32 -3.50 18.34 0.35
C GLY A 32 -3.40 16.81 0.30
N THR A 33 -2.44 16.27 1.06
CA THR A 33 -2.17 14.83 1.12
C THR A 33 -2.56 14.30 2.49
N ASP A 34 -3.39 13.26 2.55
CA ASP A 34 -3.66 12.55 3.80
C ASP A 34 -2.51 11.58 4.13
N GLU A 35 -1.44 12.14 4.71
CA GLU A 35 -0.22 11.42 5.06
C GLU A 35 -0.49 10.31 6.09
N ALA A 36 -1.41 10.55 7.03
CA ALA A 36 -1.79 9.56 8.04
C ALA A 36 -2.38 8.30 7.41
N SER A 37 -3.29 8.46 6.44
CA SER A 37 -3.86 7.35 5.70
C SER A 37 -2.81 6.60 4.87
N ILE A 38 -1.89 7.31 4.21
CA ILE A 38 -0.80 6.70 3.44
C ILE A 38 0.11 5.86 4.35
N ILE A 39 0.51 6.42 5.50
CA ILE A 39 1.36 5.72 6.48
C ILE A 39 0.65 4.49 7.00
N ASN A 40 -0.63 4.61 7.41
CA ASN A 40 -1.38 3.50 7.97
C ASN A 40 -1.52 2.32 6.98
N ILE A 41 -1.75 2.62 5.70
CA ILE A 41 -1.83 1.58 4.65
C ILE A 41 -0.45 0.96 4.45
N LEU A 42 0.59 1.75 4.18
CA LEU A 42 1.90 1.19 3.79
C LEU A 42 2.63 0.53 4.96
N ALA A 43 2.58 1.11 6.17
CA ALA A 43 3.24 0.56 7.36
C ALA A 43 2.71 -0.81 7.78
N ASN A 44 1.47 -1.14 7.41
CA ASN A 44 0.82 -2.41 7.71
C ASN A 44 0.80 -3.39 6.51
N ARG A 45 1.71 -3.23 5.54
CA ARG A 45 1.83 -4.12 4.36
C ARG A 45 3.27 -4.56 4.17
N THR A 46 3.45 -5.84 3.85
CA THR A 46 4.76 -6.39 3.50
C THR A 46 5.27 -5.82 2.18
N SER A 47 6.57 -5.97 1.89
CA SER A 47 7.14 -5.53 0.62
C SER A 47 6.43 -6.13 -0.61
N ASP A 48 6.12 -7.44 -0.57
CA ASP A 48 5.36 -8.13 -1.63
C ASP A 48 3.97 -7.52 -1.83
N GLN A 49 3.24 -7.28 -0.74
CA GLN A 49 1.92 -6.64 -0.80
C GLN A 49 2.02 -5.23 -1.37
N ARG A 50 3.03 -4.45 -0.97
CA ARG A 50 3.26 -3.11 -1.54
C ARG A 50 3.52 -3.16 -3.05
N GLN A 51 4.28 -4.13 -3.55
CA GLN A 51 4.47 -4.30 -5.00
C GLN A 51 3.14 -4.59 -5.71
N LYS A 52 2.28 -5.43 -5.14
CA LYS A 52 0.93 -5.70 -5.68
C LYS A 52 0.05 -4.46 -5.68
N ILE A 53 0.11 -3.64 -4.62
CA ILE A 53 -0.58 -2.34 -4.57
C ILE A 53 -0.10 -1.43 -5.70
N ILE A 54 1.23 -1.32 -5.92
CA ILE A 54 1.79 -0.49 -6.99
C ILE A 54 1.29 -0.94 -8.36
N LEU A 55 1.27 -2.26 -8.61
CA LEU A 55 0.77 -2.81 -9.87
C LEU A 55 -0.73 -2.50 -10.07
N SER A 56 -1.55 -2.69 -9.04
CA SER A 56 -2.99 -2.39 -9.10
C SER A 56 -3.23 -0.89 -9.29
N PHE A 57 -2.52 -0.04 -8.55
CA PHE A 57 -2.60 1.41 -8.68
C PHE A 57 -2.20 1.90 -10.08
N LYS A 58 -1.13 1.35 -10.67
CA LYS A 58 -0.70 1.66 -12.03
C LYS A 58 -1.72 1.20 -13.07
N GLN A 59 -2.34 0.03 -12.90
CA GLN A 59 -3.38 -0.44 -13.82
C GLN A 59 -4.65 0.42 -13.73
N ALA A 60 -5.06 0.81 -12.52
CA ALA A 60 -6.29 1.57 -12.30
C ALA A 60 -6.15 3.08 -12.58
N TYR A 61 -4.99 3.66 -12.30
CA TYR A 61 -4.77 5.12 -12.32
C TYR A 61 -3.53 5.56 -13.10
N GLY A 62 -2.80 4.62 -13.71
CA GLY A 62 -1.66 4.92 -14.55
C GLY A 62 -2.10 5.71 -15.77
N LYS A 63 -1.40 6.82 -16.03
CA LYS A 63 -1.57 7.60 -17.25
C LYS A 63 -1.04 6.76 -18.42
N VAL A 64 -1.90 6.41 -19.38
CA VAL A 64 -1.47 5.98 -20.72
C VAL A 64 -0.77 7.19 -21.34
N ARG A 65 0.56 7.13 -21.46
CA ARG A 65 1.30 8.08 -22.31
C ARG A 65 1.28 7.52 -23.72
N TYR A 66 0.64 8.25 -24.63
CA TYR A 66 0.82 8.09 -26.08
C TYR A 66 2.20 8.63 -26.49
#